data_AF-A0A1G4AMT6-F1
#
_entry.id   AF-A0A1G4AMT6-F1
#
_cell.length_a   1.000
_cell.length_b   1.000
_cell.length_c   1.000
_cell.angle_alpha   90.00
_cell.angle_beta   90.00
_cell.angle_gamma   90.00
#
_symmetry.space_group_name_H-M   'P 1'
#
loop_
_entity.id
_entity.type
_entity.pdbx_description
1 polymer ?
#
loop_
_entity_poly.entity_id
_entity_poly.type
_entity_poly.pdbx_seq_one_letter_code
_entity_poly.pdbx_strand_id
1 'polypeptide(L)'
;MGNHAIERSLSDGTPQSSKAFSGYRWTYHDSLQEGPIRSRAESFSASVDWSSLLQYAARRRNGTSCRLLRDIGLGYNHMVRIIQFDDGVRWVARLRMPPIKSSGVFEDSDESVEAVEKCEYNTISLVRQWSSIPIPEVHAIEARWDCDVKAPFMLMDCLPGNVGMDLGMKIPPGYKPEFLRRLAQMHVQLAMVQLPMIGTIVSRNEDGTYRQGPIRGLGGPFNTATEFFKAWAAKTTFGMTDENLRTASGQYADEIIPSVLSFPKSISNLASKLSTRDHGPFPLCHGDFGHNNIIVDDEYRVLGLIDWEASFAGPWEVFADFPLTLSMVPPSIDVPWNYNEQGDPVTDELKHQLADQKSYVAAVKEVEDCSGTGNLLSDALKDCRRQQLVTAMRLYQRGKVGWYSKLVDDFT
;
A
#
# COMPACT_ATOMS: atom_id res chain seq x y z
N MET A 1 24.10 5.00 -62.87
CA MET A 1 22.77 5.64 -62.95
C MET A 1 22.82 6.91 -62.13
N GLY A 2 22.33 8.00 -62.70
CA GLY A 2 22.75 9.37 -62.40
C GLY A 2 22.30 9.94 -61.05
N ASN A 3 23.15 10.85 -60.57
CA ASN A 3 22.87 11.82 -59.52
C ASN A 3 21.89 12.88 -60.03
N HIS A 4 20.78 13.08 -59.32
CA HIS A 4 20.12 14.38 -59.17
C HIS A 4 19.09 14.32 -58.03
N ALA A 5 19.13 15.35 -57.17
CA ALA A 5 18.03 16.03 -56.46
C ALA A 5 18.22 16.11 -54.94
N ILE A 6 17.82 17.15 -54.20
CA ILE A 6 17.30 18.51 -54.45
C ILE A 6 17.44 19.24 -53.08
N GLU A 7 17.55 20.57 -53.11
CA GLU A 7 17.61 21.47 -51.95
C GLU A 7 16.38 21.48 -51.01
N ARG A 8 16.68 21.78 -49.74
CA ARG A 8 15.95 22.57 -48.72
C ARG A 8 14.41 22.49 -48.60
N SER A 9 13.97 22.18 -47.38
CA SER A 9 12.83 22.84 -46.73
C SER A 9 13.06 22.89 -45.22
N LEU A 10 13.43 24.06 -44.72
CA LEU A 10 13.24 24.45 -43.32
C LEU A 10 11.73 24.61 -43.12
N SER A 11 11.12 23.75 -42.31
CA SER A 11 9.82 24.02 -41.71
C SER A 11 9.98 24.01 -40.19
N ASP A 12 9.61 25.14 -39.60
CA ASP A 12 9.40 25.33 -38.17
C ASP A 12 8.64 24.15 -37.58
N GLY A 13 9.37 23.31 -36.85
CA GLY A 13 8.78 22.38 -35.91
C GLY A 13 8.60 23.11 -34.59
N THR A 14 7.49 23.82 -34.43
CA THR A 14 6.87 24.08 -33.11
C THR A 14 7.11 22.86 -32.22
N PRO A 15 7.58 23.03 -30.95
CA PRO A 15 7.74 21.90 -30.07
C PRO A 15 6.39 21.21 -29.96
N GLN A 16 6.30 20.03 -30.57
CA GLN A 16 5.15 19.16 -30.47
C GLN A 16 4.95 18.96 -28.97
N SER A 17 3.88 19.55 -28.44
CA SER A 17 3.58 19.47 -27.01
C SER A 17 3.58 17.99 -26.65
N SER A 18 4.55 17.56 -25.83
CA SER A 18 4.59 16.20 -25.35
C SER A 18 3.27 15.97 -24.62
N LYS A 19 2.39 15.14 -25.18
CA LYS A 19 1.22 14.58 -24.50
C LYS A 19 1.77 13.79 -23.30
N ALA A 20 1.97 14.43 -22.17
CA ALA A 20 2.81 13.85 -21.13
C ALA A 20 2.06 12.76 -20.36
N PHE A 21 0.73 12.85 -20.23
CA PHE A 21 -0.22 11.76 -20.33
C PHE A 21 -1.73 12.09 -20.49
N SER A 22 -2.53 11.03 -20.47
CA SER A 22 -3.65 10.80 -21.37
C SER A 22 -4.74 10.01 -20.64
N GLY A 23 -5.55 10.70 -19.84
CA GLY A 23 -6.70 10.11 -19.16
C GLY A 23 -6.34 8.98 -18.18
N TYR A 24 -7.34 8.13 -17.87
CA TYR A 24 -7.16 6.96 -17.02
C TYR A 24 -6.57 5.81 -17.84
N ARG A 25 -5.51 5.18 -17.33
CA ARG A 25 -4.79 4.05 -17.93
C ARG A 25 -5.12 2.74 -17.23
N TRP A 26 -6.38 2.57 -16.85
CA TRP A 26 -6.89 1.39 -16.16
C TRP A 26 -6.98 0.19 -17.10
N THR A 27 -5.83 -0.35 -17.50
CA THR A 27 -5.74 -1.46 -18.47
C THR A 27 -5.76 -2.83 -17.79
N TYR A 28 -5.68 -2.88 -16.45
CA TYR A 28 -5.52 -4.14 -15.73
C TYR A 28 -6.68 -5.10 -15.99
N HIS A 29 -7.93 -4.62 -15.92
CA HIS A 29 -9.12 -5.41 -16.22
C HIS A 29 -9.06 -6.07 -17.60
N ASP A 30 -8.73 -5.29 -18.64
CA ASP A 30 -8.70 -5.77 -20.02
C ASP A 30 -7.50 -6.70 -20.30
N SER A 31 -6.43 -6.57 -19.52
CA SER A 31 -5.23 -7.41 -19.60
C SER A 31 -5.37 -8.76 -18.89
N LEU A 32 -6.44 -8.97 -18.11
CA LEU A 32 -6.62 -10.21 -17.35
C LEU A 32 -6.79 -11.41 -18.30
N GLN A 33 -5.96 -12.42 -18.09
CA GLN A 33 -6.12 -13.72 -18.71
C GLN A 33 -7.34 -14.45 -18.12
N GLU A 34 -7.85 -15.46 -18.83
CA GLU A 34 -8.88 -16.34 -18.29
C GLU A 34 -8.40 -16.97 -16.97
N GLY A 35 -9.25 -16.90 -15.95
CA GLY A 35 -8.91 -17.39 -14.63
C GLY A 35 -9.82 -16.84 -13.54
N PRO A 36 -9.59 -17.24 -12.27
CA PRO A 36 -10.50 -16.94 -11.16
C PRO A 36 -10.75 -15.45 -10.94
N ILE A 37 -9.72 -14.61 -11.15
CA ILE A 37 -9.82 -13.15 -10.96
C ILE A 37 -10.73 -12.54 -12.03
N ARG A 38 -10.54 -12.90 -13.30
CA ARG A 38 -11.37 -12.42 -14.40
C ARG A 38 -12.81 -12.87 -14.26
N SER A 39 -13.03 -14.16 -14.01
CA SER A 39 -14.38 -14.71 -13.80
C SER A 39 -15.07 -14.06 -12.61
N ARG A 40 -14.35 -13.78 -11.53
CA ARG A 40 -14.88 -13.03 -10.38
C ARG A 40 -15.31 -11.61 -10.77
N ALA A 41 -14.46 -10.87 -11.49
CA ALA A 41 -14.76 -9.50 -11.91
C ALA A 41 -15.97 -9.44 -12.86
N GLU A 42 -16.01 -10.31 -13.87
CA GLU A 42 -17.13 -10.38 -14.82
C GLU A 42 -18.45 -10.78 -14.12
N SER A 43 -18.42 -11.82 -13.27
CA SER A 43 -19.60 -12.24 -12.51
C SER A 43 -20.10 -11.15 -11.57
N PHE A 44 -19.17 -10.45 -10.89
CA PHE A 44 -19.50 -9.35 -10.01
C PHE A 44 -20.11 -8.17 -10.79
N SER A 45 -19.52 -7.79 -11.92
CA SER A 45 -20.05 -6.71 -12.75
C SER A 45 -21.47 -6.99 -13.24
N ALA A 46 -21.81 -8.25 -13.47
CA ALA A 46 -23.15 -8.68 -13.87
C ALA A 46 -24.15 -8.68 -12.70
N SER A 47 -23.69 -8.87 -11.46
CA SER A 47 -24.57 -8.90 -10.27
C SER A 47 -24.91 -7.52 -9.70
N VAL A 48 -24.10 -6.49 -10.00
CA VAL A 48 -24.30 -5.13 -9.49
C VAL A 48 -25.47 -4.44 -10.20
N ASP A 49 -26.36 -3.82 -9.43
CA ASP A 49 -27.37 -2.92 -9.99
C ASP A 49 -26.80 -1.51 -10.20
N TRP A 50 -26.27 -1.30 -11.40
CA TRP A 50 -25.71 -0.01 -11.82
C TRP A 50 -26.74 1.11 -11.89
N SER A 51 -28.02 0.80 -12.14
CA SER A 51 -29.08 1.82 -12.20
C SER A 51 -29.36 2.36 -10.81
N SER A 52 -29.45 1.48 -9.82
CA SER A 52 -29.58 1.84 -8.41
C SER A 52 -28.38 2.66 -7.91
N LEU A 53 -27.16 2.31 -8.36
CA LEU A 53 -25.94 3.08 -8.03
C LEU A 53 -26.00 4.52 -8.58
N LEU A 54 -26.38 4.69 -9.85
CA LEU A 54 -26.49 6.01 -10.48
C LEU A 54 -27.60 6.85 -9.83
N GLN A 55 -28.74 6.25 -9.49
CA GLN A 55 -29.80 6.93 -8.74
C GLN A 55 -29.34 7.36 -7.34
N TYR A 56 -28.56 6.51 -6.66
CA TYR A 56 -27.97 6.85 -5.38
C TYR A 56 -27.00 8.03 -5.51
N ALA A 57 -26.07 7.98 -6.47
CA ALA A 57 -25.10 9.03 -6.72
C ALA A 57 -25.77 10.36 -7.10
N ALA A 58 -26.78 10.34 -7.98
CA ALA A 58 -27.58 11.51 -8.34
C ALA A 58 -28.24 12.15 -7.12
N ARG A 59 -28.89 11.35 -6.26
CA ARG A 59 -29.50 11.86 -5.00
C ARG A 59 -28.48 12.51 -4.08
N ARG A 60 -27.29 11.92 -3.95
CA ARG A 60 -26.19 12.48 -3.14
C ARG A 60 -25.64 13.78 -3.74
N ARG A 61 -25.79 14.00 -5.05
CA ARG A 61 -25.40 15.22 -5.75
C ARG A 61 -26.60 16.08 -6.17
N ASN A 62 -27.50 16.34 -5.21
CA ASN A 62 -28.64 17.26 -5.38
C ASN A 62 -29.56 16.96 -6.60
N GLY A 63 -29.69 15.68 -6.97
CA GLY A 63 -30.50 15.25 -8.10
C GLY A 63 -29.85 15.42 -9.48
N THR A 64 -28.55 15.74 -9.54
CA THR A 64 -27.83 15.88 -10.82
C THR A 64 -27.74 14.53 -11.52
N SER A 65 -28.26 14.46 -12.75
CA SER A 65 -28.17 13.29 -13.61
C SER A 65 -26.71 12.88 -13.86
N CYS A 66 -26.48 11.58 -13.99
CA CYS A 66 -25.16 11.02 -14.19
C CYS A 66 -25.18 9.73 -15.02
N ARG A 67 -24.01 9.38 -15.54
CA ARG A 67 -23.78 8.16 -16.32
C ARG A 67 -22.49 7.48 -15.88
N LEU A 68 -22.41 6.18 -16.13
CA LEU A 68 -21.21 5.39 -15.92
C LEU A 68 -20.30 5.49 -17.16
N LEU A 69 -19.00 5.72 -16.96
CA LEU A 69 -18.02 5.64 -18.04
C LEU A 69 -17.61 4.19 -18.29
N ARG A 70 -16.98 3.97 -19.45
CA ARG A 70 -16.57 2.62 -19.89
C ARG A 70 -15.39 2.08 -19.09
N ASP A 71 -14.55 2.98 -18.57
CA ASP A 71 -13.34 2.61 -17.84
C ASP A 71 -13.66 1.77 -16.59
N ILE A 72 -12.87 0.72 -16.40
CA ILE A 72 -12.96 -0.19 -15.25
C ILE A 72 -11.57 -0.28 -14.62
N GLY A 73 -11.45 0.29 -13.43
CA GLY A 73 -10.32 0.04 -12.55
C GLY A 73 -10.59 -1.24 -11.77
N LEU A 74 -9.55 -2.02 -11.51
CA LEU A 74 -9.70 -3.28 -10.79
C LEU A 74 -8.52 -3.46 -9.85
N GLY A 75 -8.81 -3.61 -8.56
CA GLY A 75 -7.87 -4.07 -7.55
C GLY A 75 -8.12 -5.53 -7.19
N TYR A 76 -7.41 -6.03 -6.17
CA TYR A 76 -7.62 -7.40 -5.70
C TYR A 76 -9.01 -7.59 -5.06
N ASN A 77 -9.45 -6.61 -4.28
CA ASN A 77 -10.70 -6.67 -3.52
C ASN A 77 -11.84 -5.84 -4.13
N HIS A 78 -11.54 -4.85 -4.97
CA HIS A 78 -12.53 -3.86 -5.41
C HIS A 78 -12.55 -3.68 -6.92
N MET A 79 -13.75 -3.40 -7.43
CA MET A 79 -13.97 -2.89 -8.77
C MET A 79 -14.22 -1.38 -8.69
N VAL A 80 -13.65 -0.63 -9.61
CA VAL A 80 -13.66 0.83 -9.61
C VAL A 80 -14.29 1.33 -10.91
N ARG A 81 -15.33 2.15 -10.81
CA ARG A 81 -16.02 2.73 -11.98
C ARG A 81 -16.13 4.24 -11.85
N ILE A 82 -16.05 4.95 -12.98
CA ILE A 82 -16.21 6.40 -13.01
C ILE A 82 -17.67 6.74 -13.28
N ILE A 83 -18.24 7.55 -12.40
CA ILE A 83 -19.54 8.20 -12.57
C ILE A 83 -19.28 9.63 -13.05
N GLN A 84 -19.80 9.99 -14.22
CA GLN A 84 -19.76 11.35 -14.74
C GLN A 84 -21.13 12.01 -14.62
N PHE A 85 -21.18 13.13 -13.93
CA PHE A 85 -22.35 13.99 -13.79
C PHE A 85 -22.48 14.95 -14.97
N ASP A 86 -23.69 15.44 -15.21
CA ASP A 86 -23.99 16.37 -16.30
C ASP A 86 -23.34 17.75 -16.12
N ASP A 87 -22.99 18.12 -14.88
CA ASP A 87 -22.21 19.33 -14.56
C ASP A 87 -20.69 19.16 -14.84
N GLY A 88 -20.28 18.00 -15.36
CA GLY A 88 -18.89 17.69 -15.69
C GLY A 88 -18.08 17.11 -14.54
N VAL A 89 -18.59 17.13 -13.30
CA VAL A 89 -17.90 16.52 -12.15
C VAL A 89 -17.86 15.01 -12.30
N ARG A 90 -16.80 14.40 -11.78
CA ARG A 90 -16.61 12.96 -11.79
C ARG A 90 -16.40 12.44 -10.37
N TRP A 91 -17.10 11.36 -10.06
CA TRP A 91 -16.86 10.54 -8.88
C TRP A 91 -16.39 9.16 -9.29
N VAL A 92 -15.67 8.52 -8.38
CA VAL A 92 -15.36 7.10 -8.44
C VAL A 92 -16.32 6.35 -7.53
N ALA A 93 -16.89 5.27 -8.04
CA ALA A 93 -17.50 4.23 -7.24
C ALA A 93 -16.50 3.09 -7.06
N ARG A 94 -16.03 2.87 -5.83
CA ARG A 94 -15.20 1.73 -5.42
C ARG A 94 -16.12 0.71 -4.76
N LEU A 95 -16.34 -0.42 -5.42
CA LEU A 95 -17.27 -1.47 -4.98
C LEU A 95 -16.51 -2.70 -4.51
N ARG A 96 -16.90 -3.26 -3.37
CA ARG A 96 -16.29 -4.47 -2.81
C ARG A 96 -16.74 -5.71 -3.59
N MET A 97 -15.79 -6.45 -4.15
CA MET A 97 -16.06 -7.72 -4.82
C MET A 97 -16.15 -8.86 -3.79
N PRO A 98 -17.06 -9.84 -3.97
CA PRO A 98 -17.15 -11.04 -3.13
C PRO A 98 -15.81 -11.77 -3.08
N PRO A 99 -15.37 -12.36 -1.96
CA PRO A 99 -14.08 -13.06 -1.89
C PRO A 99 -13.99 -14.21 -2.91
N ILE A 100 -12.78 -14.51 -3.40
CA ILE A 100 -12.54 -15.71 -4.22
C ILE A 100 -12.69 -16.91 -3.29
N LYS A 101 -13.65 -17.81 -3.59
CA LYS A 101 -13.80 -19.10 -2.91
C LYS A 101 -12.66 -20.03 -3.35
N SER A 102 -11.44 -19.80 -2.85
CA SER A 102 -10.30 -20.70 -3.04
C SER A 102 -9.74 -21.10 -1.69
N SER A 103 -10.01 -22.36 -1.32
CA SER A 103 -9.35 -23.16 -0.28
C SER A 103 -8.83 -22.42 0.96
N GLY A 104 -9.70 -22.21 1.95
CA GLY A 104 -9.43 -22.56 3.35
C GLY A 104 -8.45 -21.75 4.21
N VAL A 105 -7.89 -20.60 3.77
CA VAL A 105 -6.83 -19.92 4.57
C VAL A 105 -7.17 -18.52 5.09
N PHE A 106 -8.27 -17.88 4.67
CA PHE A 106 -8.59 -16.50 5.10
C PHE A 106 -10.06 -16.26 5.53
N GLU A 107 -10.84 -17.32 5.74
CA GLU A 107 -12.25 -17.23 6.16
C GLU A 107 -12.46 -17.24 7.69
N ASP A 108 -11.40 -17.33 8.49
CA ASP A 108 -11.49 -17.46 9.97
C ASP A 108 -11.39 -16.13 10.74
N SER A 109 -11.68 -14.99 10.10
CA SER A 109 -11.92 -13.75 10.84
C SER A 109 -13.42 -13.50 10.95
N ASP A 110 -13.94 -13.60 12.18
CA ASP A 110 -15.33 -13.28 12.62
C ASP A 110 -15.76 -11.82 12.33
N GLU A 111 -14.91 -11.07 11.63
CA GLU A 111 -15.05 -9.65 11.34
C GLU A 111 -15.70 -9.47 9.96
N SER A 112 -16.88 -8.85 9.94
CA SER A 112 -17.65 -8.66 8.72
C SER A 112 -16.93 -7.71 7.76
N VAL A 113 -17.10 -7.92 6.45
CA VAL A 113 -16.66 -6.97 5.40
C VAL A 113 -17.12 -5.54 5.71
N GLU A 114 -18.31 -5.40 6.31
CA GLU A 114 -18.85 -4.12 6.75
C GLU A 114 -17.95 -3.40 7.77
N ALA A 115 -17.37 -4.13 8.71
CA ALA A 115 -16.45 -3.56 9.70
C ALA A 115 -15.15 -3.06 9.05
N VAL A 116 -14.63 -3.78 8.05
CA VAL A 116 -13.43 -3.37 7.31
C VAL A 116 -13.67 -2.07 6.55
N GLU A 117 -14.76 -1.97 5.80
CA GLU A 117 -15.10 -0.76 5.02
C GLU A 117 -15.37 0.44 5.94
N LYS A 118 -15.98 0.20 7.12
CA LYS A 118 -16.13 1.22 8.17
C LYS A 118 -14.78 1.68 8.72
N CYS A 119 -13.87 0.75 9.01
CA CYS A 119 -12.53 1.09 9.49
C CYS A 119 -11.78 1.96 8.47
N GLU A 120 -11.83 1.58 7.20
CA GLU A 120 -11.23 2.36 6.11
C GLU A 120 -11.77 3.81 6.09
N TYR A 121 -13.09 3.98 6.14
CA TYR A 121 -13.72 5.30 6.16
C TYR A 121 -13.32 6.15 7.38
N ASN A 122 -13.27 5.53 8.58
CA ASN A 122 -12.86 6.25 9.77
C ASN A 122 -11.40 6.68 9.71
N THR A 123 -10.52 5.83 9.16
CA THR A 123 -9.13 6.19 8.93
C THR A 123 -9.01 7.36 7.96
N ILE A 124 -9.69 7.31 6.81
CA ILE A 124 -9.72 8.42 5.84
C ILE A 124 -10.15 9.72 6.53
N SER A 125 -11.21 9.65 7.34
CA SER A 125 -11.72 10.80 8.08
C SER A 125 -10.69 11.36 9.06
N LEU A 126 -10.00 10.49 9.81
CA LEU A 126 -8.94 10.90 10.75
C LEU A 126 -7.79 11.59 10.01
N VAL A 127 -7.28 10.98 8.95
CA VAL A 127 -6.10 11.51 8.23
C VAL A 127 -6.43 12.85 7.56
N ARG A 128 -7.61 12.99 6.95
CA ARG A 128 -8.07 14.26 6.37
C ARG A 128 -8.23 15.36 7.41
N GLN A 129 -8.58 15.03 8.65
CA GLN A 129 -8.72 16.01 9.73
C GLN A 129 -7.36 16.49 10.26
N TRP A 130 -6.38 15.60 10.35
CA TRP A 130 -5.12 15.87 11.06
C TRP A 130 -3.91 16.13 10.15
N SER A 131 -4.04 15.92 8.85
CA SER A 131 -2.95 16.08 7.90
C SER A 131 -3.37 16.87 6.66
N SER A 132 -2.37 17.35 5.94
CA SER A 132 -2.51 17.93 4.59
C SER A 132 -2.27 16.91 3.49
N ILE A 133 -2.25 15.62 3.82
CA ILE A 133 -2.08 14.55 2.83
C ILE A 133 -3.27 14.60 1.87
N PRO A 134 -3.03 14.67 0.55
CA PRO A 134 -4.11 14.66 -0.40
C PRO A 134 -4.78 13.29 -0.37
N ILE A 135 -6.08 13.26 -0.06
CA ILE A 135 -6.91 12.06 -0.05
C ILE A 135 -8.22 12.43 -0.76
N PRO A 136 -8.78 11.61 -1.64
CA PRO A 136 -10.09 11.86 -2.25
C PRO A 136 -11.16 12.13 -1.19
N GLU A 137 -12.05 13.12 -1.41
CA GLU A 137 -13.21 13.28 -0.55
C GLU A 137 -14.16 12.10 -0.71
N VAL A 138 -14.69 11.59 0.41
CA VAL A 138 -15.69 10.54 0.42
C VAL A 138 -17.08 11.16 0.52
N HIS A 139 -17.87 11.01 -0.54
CA HIS A 139 -19.22 11.56 -0.67
C HIS A 139 -20.28 10.66 -0.04
N ALA A 140 -20.06 9.35 -0.07
CA ALA A 140 -20.96 8.38 0.56
C ALA A 140 -20.28 7.03 0.78
N ILE A 141 -20.79 6.28 1.75
CA ILE A 141 -20.48 4.88 2.00
C ILE A 141 -21.78 4.09 2.21
N GLU A 142 -21.85 2.90 1.63
CA GLU A 142 -22.83 1.86 1.95
C GLU A 142 -22.04 0.57 2.14
N ALA A 143 -21.97 0.10 3.38
CA ALA A 143 -21.13 -1.04 3.74
C ALA A 143 -21.90 -2.37 3.69
N ARG A 144 -23.22 -2.34 3.50
CA ARG A 144 -24.06 -3.54 3.50
C ARG A 144 -24.17 -4.17 2.11
N TRP A 145 -24.19 -5.51 2.11
CA TRP A 145 -24.42 -6.31 0.92
C TRP A 145 -25.87 -6.31 0.45
N ASP A 146 -26.81 -6.18 1.37
CA ASP A 146 -28.26 -6.24 1.12
C ASP A 146 -28.87 -4.89 0.67
N CYS A 147 -28.04 -3.99 0.15
CA CYS A 147 -28.50 -2.72 -0.40
C CYS A 147 -29.09 -2.88 -1.83
N ASP A 148 -29.70 -1.81 -2.35
CA ASP A 148 -30.29 -1.82 -3.70
C ASP A 148 -29.25 -2.07 -4.79
N VAL A 149 -28.01 -1.59 -4.60
CA VAL A 149 -26.87 -1.74 -5.51
C VAL A 149 -26.35 -3.19 -5.57
N LYS A 150 -26.71 -4.04 -4.60
CA LYS A 150 -26.24 -5.44 -4.45
C LYS A 150 -24.74 -5.60 -4.21
N ALA A 151 -24.07 -4.53 -3.76
CA ALA A 151 -22.68 -4.56 -3.36
C ALA A 151 -22.37 -3.40 -2.40
N PRO A 152 -21.49 -3.59 -1.40
CA PRO A 152 -20.91 -2.50 -0.64
C PRO A 152 -20.11 -1.58 -1.55
N PHE A 153 -20.20 -0.27 -1.32
CA PHE A 153 -19.48 0.71 -2.12
C PHE A 153 -19.12 1.98 -1.35
N MET A 154 -18.11 2.67 -1.86
CA MET A 154 -17.73 4.02 -1.48
C MET A 154 -17.76 4.92 -2.72
N LEU A 155 -18.43 6.07 -2.62
CA LEU A 155 -18.38 7.13 -3.63
C LEU A 155 -17.37 8.18 -3.19
N MET A 156 -16.40 8.49 -4.05
CA MET A 156 -15.31 9.41 -3.74
C MET A 156 -14.95 10.29 -4.93
N ASP A 157 -14.16 11.34 -4.71
CA ASP A 157 -13.61 12.16 -5.79
C ASP A 157 -12.88 11.30 -6.84
N CYS A 158 -13.08 11.64 -8.11
CA CYS A 158 -12.33 11.06 -9.20
C CYS A 158 -11.10 11.92 -9.51
N LEU A 159 -9.94 11.54 -8.96
CA LEU A 159 -8.69 12.24 -9.22
C LEU A 159 -8.19 11.96 -10.65
N PRO A 160 -7.80 12.99 -11.43
CA PRO A 160 -7.41 12.83 -12.83
C PRO A 160 -5.96 12.34 -12.95
N GLY A 161 -5.68 11.14 -12.46
CA GLY A 161 -4.35 10.56 -12.47
C GLY A 161 -4.38 9.04 -12.35
N ASN A 162 -3.19 8.45 -12.18
CA ASN A 162 -3.00 7.01 -12.23
C ASN A 162 -2.08 6.54 -11.11
N VAL A 163 -2.30 5.33 -10.64
CA VAL A 163 -1.43 4.71 -9.64
C VAL A 163 -0.28 3.96 -10.32
N GLY A 164 0.75 3.64 -9.56
CA GLY A 164 1.91 2.92 -10.07
C GLY A 164 1.62 1.62 -10.79
N MET A 165 0.57 0.90 -10.38
CA MET A 165 0.15 -0.34 -11.04
C MET A 165 -0.22 -0.10 -12.51
N ASP A 166 -0.89 1.02 -12.81
CA ASP A 166 -1.26 1.44 -14.17
C ASP A 166 -0.06 1.96 -14.97
N LEU A 167 1.05 2.27 -14.29
CA LEU A 167 2.27 2.87 -14.85
C LEU A 167 3.43 1.88 -14.98
N GLY A 168 3.17 0.58 -14.79
CA GLY A 168 4.19 -0.46 -14.86
C GLY A 168 5.16 -0.47 -13.67
N MET A 169 4.75 0.09 -12.53
CA MET A 169 5.48 0.10 -11.26
C MET A 169 6.89 0.72 -11.33
N LYS A 170 7.11 1.64 -12.27
CA LYS A 170 8.38 2.35 -12.45
C LYS A 170 8.17 3.85 -12.40
N ILE A 171 9.01 4.53 -11.64
CA ILE A 171 9.07 5.99 -11.61
C ILE A 171 10.19 6.44 -12.54
N PRO A 172 9.92 7.28 -13.56
CA PRO A 172 10.95 7.80 -14.44
C PRO A 172 12.04 8.54 -13.64
N PRO A 173 13.33 8.34 -13.95
CA PRO A 173 14.43 8.89 -13.16
C PRO A 173 14.35 10.40 -12.92
N GLY A 174 13.87 11.17 -13.90
CA GLY A 174 13.73 12.63 -13.79
C GLY A 174 12.72 13.09 -12.74
N TYR A 175 11.69 12.29 -12.45
CA TYR A 175 10.64 12.63 -11.47
C TYR A 175 10.88 12.02 -10.09
N LYS A 176 11.75 11.01 -10.00
CA LYS A 176 11.98 10.22 -8.79
C LYS A 176 12.40 11.05 -7.58
N PRO A 177 13.35 12.01 -7.66
CA PRO A 177 13.76 12.80 -6.50
C PRO A 177 12.58 13.57 -5.88
N GLU A 178 11.81 14.26 -6.72
CA GLU A 178 10.66 15.05 -6.28
C GLU A 178 9.53 14.15 -5.74
N PHE A 179 9.26 13.04 -6.42
CA PHE A 179 8.29 12.05 -5.94
C PHE A 179 8.67 11.52 -4.55
N LEU A 180 9.92 11.08 -4.35
CA LEU A 180 10.40 10.57 -3.06
C LEU A 180 10.35 11.64 -1.96
N ARG A 181 10.64 12.90 -2.29
CA ARG A 181 10.48 14.02 -1.36
C ARG A 181 9.02 14.22 -0.93
N ARG A 182 8.06 14.15 -1.87
CA ARG A 182 6.63 14.19 -1.54
C ARG A 182 6.18 12.99 -0.71
N LEU A 183 6.72 11.79 -0.96
CA LEU A 183 6.47 10.62 -0.12
C LEU A 183 7.01 10.81 1.30
N ALA A 184 8.21 11.37 1.45
CA ALA A 184 8.79 11.68 2.76
C ALA A 184 7.90 12.66 3.54
N GLN A 185 7.37 13.69 2.87
CA GLN A 185 6.42 14.64 3.46
C GLN A 185 5.14 13.99 3.95
N MET A 186 4.56 13.06 3.18
CA MET A 186 3.38 12.32 3.63
C MET A 186 3.72 11.37 4.79
N HIS A 187 4.87 10.72 4.74
CA HIS A 187 5.31 9.79 5.78
C HIS A 187 5.51 10.50 7.13
N VAL A 188 6.16 11.68 7.14
CA VAL A 188 6.30 12.51 8.35
C VAL A 188 4.93 12.96 8.88
N GLN A 189 4.01 13.35 8.01
CA GLN A 189 2.65 13.72 8.44
C GLN A 189 1.89 12.54 9.05
N LEU A 190 2.04 11.32 8.53
CA LEU A 190 1.44 10.13 9.15
C LEU A 190 2.05 9.81 10.51
N ALA A 191 3.34 10.08 10.71
CA ALA A 191 4.02 9.92 12.00
C ALA A 191 3.41 10.81 13.09
N MET A 192 2.78 11.92 12.70
CA MET A 192 2.09 12.86 13.59
C MET A 192 0.66 12.43 13.93
N VAL A 193 0.06 11.54 13.14
CA VAL A 193 -1.26 10.96 13.44
C VAL A 193 -1.04 9.80 14.40
N GLN A 194 -1.08 10.08 15.70
CA GLN A 194 -0.75 9.12 16.74
C GLN A 194 -1.97 8.74 17.58
N LEU A 195 -2.05 7.44 17.93
CA LEU A 195 -3.15 6.84 18.66
C LEU A 195 -2.63 6.12 19.91
N PRO A 196 -3.43 6.00 20.98
CA PRO A 196 -2.95 5.48 22.27
C PRO A 196 -2.61 3.98 22.26
N MET A 197 -3.28 3.19 21.42
CA MET A 197 -3.08 1.74 21.32
C MET A 197 -2.64 1.34 19.91
N ILE A 198 -2.23 0.09 19.73
CA ILE A 198 -1.98 -0.51 18.41
C ILE A 198 -3.27 -1.21 17.95
N GLY A 199 -3.81 -0.81 16.81
CA GLY A 199 -5.12 -1.30 16.38
C GLY A 199 -5.74 -0.53 15.22
N THR A 200 -6.84 -1.06 14.67
CA THR A 200 -7.65 -0.41 13.62
C THR A 200 -8.54 0.69 14.22
N ILE A 201 -9.11 1.54 13.36
CA ILE A 201 -9.98 2.65 13.77
C ILE A 201 -11.44 2.25 13.53
N VAL A 202 -12.12 1.75 14.55
CA VAL A 202 -13.45 1.12 14.38
C VAL A 202 -14.59 2.13 14.31
N SER A 203 -14.48 3.22 15.06
CA SER A 203 -15.52 4.27 15.07
C SER A 203 -14.96 5.59 15.58
N ARG A 204 -15.63 6.67 15.22
CA ARG A 204 -15.44 7.99 15.83
C ARG A 204 -16.43 8.17 16.99
N ASN A 205 -15.95 8.66 18.12
CA ASN A 205 -16.75 8.98 19.29
C ASN A 205 -17.39 10.38 19.13
N GLU A 206 -18.40 10.68 19.94
CA GLU A 206 -19.11 11.98 19.91
C GLU A 206 -18.19 13.17 20.26
N ASP A 207 -17.18 12.94 21.10
CA ASP A 207 -16.16 13.92 21.49
C ASP A 207 -15.09 14.15 20.39
N GLY A 208 -15.21 13.46 19.26
CA GLY A 208 -14.29 13.55 18.14
C GLY A 208 -13.05 12.67 18.26
N THR A 209 -12.86 11.94 19.36
CA THR A 209 -11.83 10.92 19.50
C THR A 209 -12.18 9.65 18.72
N TYR A 210 -11.23 8.72 18.61
CA TYR A 210 -11.40 7.50 17.83
C TYR A 210 -11.27 6.26 18.71
N ARG A 211 -12.19 5.32 18.54
CA ARG A 211 -12.16 4.02 19.22
C ARG A 211 -11.33 3.04 18.40
N GLN A 212 -10.32 2.47 19.05
CA GLN A 212 -9.44 1.49 18.43
C GLN A 212 -9.93 0.05 18.66
N GLY A 213 -9.67 -0.81 17.69
CA GLY A 213 -10.09 -2.21 17.69
C GLY A 213 -9.01 -3.17 17.19
N PRO A 214 -9.36 -4.46 17.05
CA PRO A 214 -8.43 -5.50 16.62
C PRO A 214 -7.94 -5.28 15.18
N ILE A 215 -6.76 -5.82 14.90
CA ILE A 215 -6.20 -5.94 13.56
C ILE A 215 -6.62 -7.30 13.01
N ARG A 216 -7.17 -7.33 11.79
CA ARG A 216 -7.66 -8.56 11.15
C ARG A 216 -6.58 -9.64 11.11
N GLY A 217 -6.95 -10.86 11.54
CA GLY A 217 -6.04 -12.01 11.61
C GLY A 217 -4.99 -11.95 12.73
N LEU A 218 -4.85 -10.81 13.42
CA LEU A 218 -3.84 -10.60 14.47
C LEU A 218 -4.45 -10.42 15.86
N GLY A 219 -5.61 -9.76 15.98
CA GLY A 219 -6.27 -9.43 17.26
C GLY A 219 -5.89 -8.04 17.78
N GLY A 220 -6.05 -7.82 19.09
CA GLY A 220 -5.86 -6.52 19.73
C GLY A 220 -7.20 -5.84 20.09
N PRO A 221 -7.22 -4.51 20.31
CA PRO A 221 -6.08 -3.60 20.25
C PRO A 221 -5.03 -3.91 21.33
N PHE A 222 -3.78 -3.53 21.10
CA PHE A 222 -2.66 -3.81 22.01
C PHE A 222 -2.19 -2.51 22.70
N ASN A 223 -1.80 -2.61 23.97
CA ASN A 223 -1.27 -1.46 24.71
C ASN A 223 0.24 -1.28 24.49
N THR A 224 0.93 -2.35 24.07
CA THR A 224 2.38 -2.32 23.86
C THR A 224 2.82 -2.94 22.54
N ALA A 225 3.97 -2.50 22.04
CA ALA A 225 4.61 -3.10 20.89
C ALA A 225 5.02 -4.56 21.18
N THR A 226 5.42 -4.87 22.41
CA THR A 226 5.72 -6.23 22.86
C THR A 226 4.51 -7.16 22.70
N GLU A 227 3.32 -6.73 23.08
CA GLU A 227 2.08 -7.49 22.89
C GLU A 227 1.81 -7.74 21.40
N PHE A 228 1.98 -6.72 20.57
CA PHE A 228 1.84 -6.82 19.12
C PHE A 228 2.82 -7.85 18.52
N PHE A 229 4.12 -7.78 18.86
CA PHE A 229 5.11 -8.72 18.32
C PHE A 229 4.88 -10.16 18.78
N LYS A 230 4.45 -10.37 20.03
CA LYS A 230 4.03 -11.69 20.52
C LYS A 230 2.80 -12.21 19.78
N ALA A 231 1.79 -11.37 19.56
CA ALA A 231 0.61 -11.74 18.79
C ALA A 231 0.97 -12.09 17.35
N TRP A 232 1.87 -11.33 16.73
CA TRP A 232 2.37 -11.60 15.37
C TRP A 232 3.07 -12.95 15.32
N ALA A 233 3.99 -13.20 16.23
CA ALA A 233 4.72 -14.47 16.31
C ALA A 233 3.80 -15.67 16.53
N ALA A 234 2.71 -15.50 17.30
CA ALA A 234 1.76 -16.57 17.59
C ALA A 234 0.83 -16.90 16.42
N LYS A 235 0.53 -15.93 15.54
CA LYS A 235 -0.49 -16.07 14.48
C LYS A 235 0.06 -16.08 13.07
N THR A 236 1.32 -15.65 12.88
CA THR A 236 1.92 -15.60 11.54
C THR A 236 2.11 -17.00 10.98
N THR A 237 1.89 -17.13 9.67
CA THR A 237 2.23 -18.32 8.88
C THR A 237 3.19 -17.91 7.77
N PHE A 238 4.01 -18.84 7.32
CA PHE A 238 4.85 -18.60 6.14
C PHE A 238 3.95 -18.62 4.90
N GLY A 239 4.16 -17.68 3.97
CA GLY A 239 3.29 -17.54 2.79
C GLY A 239 3.40 -18.66 1.74
N MET A 240 4.18 -19.71 2.00
CA MET A 240 4.27 -20.90 1.15
C MET A 240 4.01 -22.18 1.96
N THR A 241 3.53 -23.22 1.27
CA THR A 241 3.46 -24.57 1.82
C THR A 241 4.86 -25.16 2.00
N ASP A 242 5.00 -26.15 2.89
CA ASP A 242 6.27 -26.84 3.13
C ASP A 242 6.86 -27.47 1.85
N GLU A 243 6.00 -28.00 0.97
CA GLU A 243 6.41 -28.58 -0.32
C GLU A 243 7.00 -27.53 -1.27
N ASN A 244 6.33 -26.37 -1.38
CA ASN A 244 6.80 -25.26 -2.21
C ASN A 244 8.07 -24.65 -1.63
N LEU A 245 8.17 -24.51 -0.30
CA LEU A 245 9.36 -24.04 0.37
C LEU A 245 10.56 -24.96 0.13
N ARG A 246 10.40 -26.28 0.27
CA ARG A 246 11.46 -27.26 -0.05
C ARG A 246 11.94 -27.13 -1.49
N THR A 247 10.99 -27.08 -2.42
CA THR A 247 11.29 -26.97 -3.86
C THR A 247 12.04 -25.67 -4.17
N ALA A 248 11.56 -24.54 -3.65
CA ALA A 248 12.17 -23.23 -3.88
C ALA A 248 13.53 -23.05 -3.19
N SER A 249 13.77 -23.76 -2.08
CA SER A 249 15.05 -23.71 -1.36
C SER A 249 16.17 -24.50 -2.05
N GLY A 250 15.81 -25.51 -2.86
CA GLY A 250 16.76 -26.33 -3.62
C GLY A 250 17.84 -26.93 -2.73
N GLN A 251 19.11 -26.77 -3.12
CA GLN A 251 20.26 -27.30 -2.39
C GLN A 251 20.47 -26.69 -0.99
N TYR A 252 19.82 -25.56 -0.69
CA TYR A 252 19.94 -24.87 0.61
C TYR A 252 18.79 -25.22 1.57
N ALA A 253 17.94 -26.19 1.21
CA ALA A 253 16.75 -26.56 2.00
C ALA A 253 17.07 -26.91 3.46
N ASP A 254 18.17 -27.62 3.72
CA ASP A 254 18.56 -28.05 5.07
C ASP A 254 18.94 -26.88 5.99
N GLU A 255 19.33 -25.73 5.43
CA GLU A 255 19.62 -24.50 6.20
C GLU A 255 18.41 -23.56 6.27
N ILE A 256 17.73 -23.36 5.13
CA ILE A 256 16.65 -22.38 5.00
C ILE A 256 15.41 -22.80 5.79
N ILE A 257 15.03 -24.09 5.72
CA ILE A 257 13.78 -24.56 6.34
C ILE A 257 13.82 -24.38 7.86
N PRO A 258 14.86 -24.84 8.60
CA PRO A 258 14.93 -24.59 10.04
C PRO A 258 14.96 -23.09 10.38
N SER A 259 15.61 -22.28 9.56
CA SER A 259 15.66 -20.83 9.71
C SER A 259 14.27 -20.19 9.58
N VAL A 260 13.49 -20.55 8.56
CA VAL A 260 12.10 -20.10 8.38
C VAL A 260 11.24 -20.53 9.58
N LEU A 261 11.30 -21.82 9.95
CA LEU A 261 10.45 -22.38 11.02
C LEU A 261 10.74 -21.79 12.41
N SER A 262 12.00 -21.41 12.68
CA SER A 262 12.39 -20.84 13.98
C SER A 262 12.11 -19.34 14.10
N PHE A 263 11.82 -18.64 12.99
CA PHE A 263 11.69 -17.19 12.98
C PHE A 263 10.56 -16.65 13.87
N PRO A 264 9.31 -17.17 13.83
CA PRO A 264 8.25 -16.68 14.70
C PRO A 264 8.59 -16.85 16.19
N LYS A 265 9.15 -18.00 16.57
CA LYS A 265 9.59 -18.26 17.94
C LYS A 265 10.66 -17.26 18.39
N SER A 266 11.57 -16.91 17.49
CA SER A 266 12.61 -15.93 17.74
C SER A 266 12.07 -14.52 17.96
N ILE A 267 11.11 -14.08 17.12
CA ILE A 267 10.40 -12.81 17.32
C ILE A 267 9.67 -12.78 18.67
N SER A 268 9.01 -13.88 19.04
CA SER A 268 8.33 -13.99 20.35
C SER A 268 9.31 -13.83 21.52
N ASN A 269 10.46 -14.50 21.47
CA ASN A 269 11.49 -14.43 22.50
C ASN A 269 12.11 -13.04 22.62
N LEU A 270 12.28 -12.33 21.50
CA LEU A 270 12.87 -11.00 21.45
C LEU A 270 11.86 -9.88 21.65
N ALA A 271 10.56 -10.15 21.69
CA ALA A 271 9.50 -9.15 21.58
C ALA A 271 9.69 -7.91 22.49
N SER A 272 10.15 -8.09 23.73
CA SER A 272 10.40 -7.00 24.68
C SER A 272 11.62 -6.13 24.39
N LYS A 273 12.47 -6.54 23.44
CA LYS A 273 13.69 -5.83 23.01
C LYS A 273 13.55 -5.26 21.59
N LEU A 274 12.55 -5.72 20.83
CA LEU A 274 12.35 -5.29 19.44
C LEU A 274 11.98 -3.82 19.37
N SER A 275 11.12 -3.35 20.28
CA SER A 275 10.70 -1.96 20.28
C SER A 275 11.61 -1.05 21.09
N THR A 276 11.93 0.10 20.54
CA THR A 276 12.54 1.22 21.28
C THR A 276 11.51 2.03 22.05
N ARG A 277 10.22 1.89 21.69
CA ARG A 277 9.08 2.64 22.24
C ARG A 277 7.92 1.68 22.48
N ASP A 278 8.06 0.90 23.54
CA ASP A 278 7.10 -0.18 23.83
C ASP A 278 5.70 0.32 24.11
N HIS A 279 5.55 1.53 24.67
CA HIS A 279 4.27 2.16 24.94
C HIS A 279 3.96 3.28 23.94
N GLY A 280 2.67 3.55 23.79
CA GLY A 280 2.17 4.60 22.93
C GLY A 280 2.63 6.02 23.31
N PRO A 281 2.25 7.01 22.50
CA PRO A 281 1.34 6.88 21.36
C PRO A 281 2.03 6.28 20.12
N PHE A 282 1.22 5.63 19.27
CA PHE A 282 1.64 4.85 18.11
C PHE A 282 1.21 5.54 16.80
N PRO A 283 2.11 5.67 15.81
CA PRO A 283 1.78 6.30 14.53
C PRO A 283 0.81 5.46 13.70
N LEU A 284 0.03 6.13 12.85
CA LEU A 284 -0.89 5.49 11.92
C LEU A 284 -0.15 4.94 10.70
N CYS A 285 -0.09 3.62 10.57
CA CYS A 285 0.39 2.93 9.39
C CYS A 285 -0.68 2.89 8.31
N HIS A 286 -0.31 3.17 7.05
CA HIS A 286 -1.17 2.93 5.88
C HIS A 286 -1.39 1.43 5.63
N GLY A 287 -0.40 0.59 5.96
CA GLY A 287 -0.39 -0.86 5.69
C GLY A 287 0.14 -1.25 4.30
N ASP A 288 -0.04 -0.38 3.31
CA ASP A 288 0.41 -0.60 1.92
C ASP A 288 0.97 0.69 1.28
N PHE A 289 1.79 1.44 2.03
CA PHE A 289 2.28 2.75 1.61
C PHE A 289 3.31 2.63 0.47
N GLY A 290 3.00 3.18 -0.71
CA GLY A 290 3.92 3.15 -1.84
C GLY A 290 3.29 3.63 -3.14
N HIS A 291 4.09 3.67 -4.19
CA HIS A 291 3.70 4.14 -5.53
C HIS A 291 2.50 3.37 -6.11
N ASN A 292 2.24 2.14 -5.68
CA ASN A 292 1.06 1.36 -6.04
C ASN A 292 -0.27 1.98 -5.56
N ASN A 293 -0.26 2.82 -4.52
CA ASN A 293 -1.44 3.45 -3.93
C ASN A 293 -1.39 4.99 -3.97
N ILE A 294 -0.46 5.55 -4.74
CA ILE A 294 -0.31 7.00 -4.92
C ILE A 294 -0.73 7.36 -6.33
N ILE A 295 -1.79 8.16 -6.44
CA ILE A 295 -2.26 8.70 -7.69
C ILE A 295 -1.35 9.87 -8.07
N VAL A 296 -0.81 9.81 -9.29
CA VAL A 296 -0.01 10.89 -9.87
C VAL A 296 -0.57 11.39 -11.19
N ASP A 297 -0.28 12.63 -11.52
CA ASP A 297 -0.50 13.18 -12.86
C ASP A 297 0.67 12.87 -13.82
N ASP A 298 0.58 13.44 -15.02
CA ASP A 298 1.52 13.33 -16.12
C ASP A 298 2.96 13.75 -15.76
N GLU A 299 3.11 14.69 -14.82
CA GLU A 299 4.38 15.19 -14.31
C GLU A 299 4.79 14.50 -13.00
N TYR A 300 4.16 13.36 -12.67
CA TYR A 300 4.39 12.59 -11.45
C TYR A 300 4.13 13.39 -10.16
N ARG A 301 3.32 14.46 -10.22
CA ARG A 301 2.89 15.19 -9.03
C ARG A 301 1.85 14.36 -8.30
N VAL A 302 2.00 14.25 -6.98
CA VAL A 302 1.08 13.48 -6.13
C VAL A 302 -0.28 14.17 -6.06
N LEU A 303 -1.32 13.50 -6.55
CA LEU A 303 -2.70 13.94 -6.50
C LEU A 303 -3.48 13.35 -5.32
N GLY A 304 -3.11 12.15 -4.85
CA GLY A 304 -3.78 11.53 -3.72
C GLY A 304 -3.17 10.22 -3.25
N LEU A 305 -3.31 9.92 -1.96
CA LEU A 305 -3.05 8.63 -1.33
C LEU A 305 -4.38 7.91 -1.09
N ILE A 306 -4.49 6.68 -1.60
CA ILE A 306 -5.72 5.88 -1.58
C ILE A 306 -5.50 4.51 -0.94
N ASP A 307 -6.58 3.76 -0.78
CA ASP A 307 -6.59 2.36 -0.33
C ASP A 307 -6.13 2.16 1.13
N TRP A 308 -6.98 2.61 2.07
CA TRP A 308 -6.69 2.60 3.50
C TRP A 308 -7.20 1.32 4.20
N GLU A 309 -7.56 0.27 3.46
CA GLU A 309 -8.20 -0.94 4.04
C GLU A 309 -7.28 -1.73 5.00
N ALA A 310 -5.96 -1.61 4.82
CA ALA A 310 -4.94 -2.26 5.65
C ALA A 310 -4.39 -1.35 6.76
N SER A 311 -5.00 -0.19 6.99
CA SER A 311 -4.50 0.80 7.93
C SER A 311 -4.73 0.43 9.39
N PHE A 312 -3.75 0.74 10.24
CA PHE A 312 -3.83 0.56 11.69
C PHE A 312 -2.77 1.42 12.38
N ALA A 313 -2.99 1.79 13.64
CA ALA A 313 -1.92 2.34 14.47
C ALA A 313 -0.93 1.23 14.83
N GLY A 314 0.36 1.38 14.54
CA GLY A 314 1.36 0.32 14.68
C GLY A 314 2.58 0.72 15.51
N PRO A 315 3.41 -0.25 15.96
CA PRO A 315 4.71 0.06 16.53
C PRO A 315 5.54 0.96 15.60
N TRP A 316 6.40 1.81 16.17
CA TRP A 316 7.30 2.67 15.39
C TRP A 316 8.19 1.89 14.44
N GLU A 317 8.58 0.67 14.81
CA GLU A 317 9.36 -0.22 13.97
C GLU A 317 8.59 -0.64 12.72
N VAL A 318 7.28 -0.93 12.84
CA VAL A 318 6.42 -1.30 11.71
C VAL A 318 6.13 -0.09 10.82
N PHE A 319 5.91 1.06 11.44
CA PHE A 319 5.68 2.32 10.75
C PHE A 319 6.90 2.76 9.94
N ALA A 320 8.10 2.62 10.51
CA ALA A 320 9.36 2.98 9.87
C ALA A 320 9.92 1.90 8.91
N ASP A 321 9.06 1.07 8.29
CA ASP A 321 9.46 0.34 7.09
C ASP A 321 9.57 1.32 5.91
N PHE A 322 10.42 1.01 4.94
CA PHE A 322 10.48 1.83 3.74
C PHE A 322 9.16 1.73 2.96
N PRO A 323 8.69 2.82 2.32
CA PRO A 323 7.60 2.73 1.38
C PRO A 323 7.86 1.62 0.36
N LEU A 324 6.83 0.92 -0.11
CA LEU A 324 7.00 -0.23 -1.00
C LEU A 324 7.76 0.10 -2.29
N THR A 325 7.74 1.37 -2.70
CA THR A 325 8.57 1.94 -3.77
C THR A 325 10.08 1.73 -3.57
N LEU A 326 10.53 1.68 -2.32
CA LEU A 326 11.92 1.58 -1.88
C LEU A 326 12.19 0.25 -1.15
N SER A 327 11.25 -0.70 -1.20
CA SER A 327 11.40 -1.99 -0.52
C SER A 327 12.54 -2.80 -1.14
N MET A 328 13.48 -3.22 -0.31
CA MET A 328 14.56 -4.14 -0.68
C MET A 328 14.45 -5.42 0.15
N VAL A 329 14.94 -6.54 -0.37
CA VAL A 329 15.12 -7.75 0.46
C VAL A 329 16.31 -7.50 1.38
N PRO A 330 16.19 -7.70 2.71
CA PRO A 330 17.33 -7.59 3.60
C PRO A 330 18.48 -8.50 3.14
N PRO A 331 19.73 -8.02 3.10
CA PRO A 331 20.87 -8.80 2.60
C PRO A 331 21.04 -10.15 3.29
N SER A 332 20.74 -10.21 4.59
CA SER A 332 20.80 -11.42 5.43
C SER A 332 19.82 -12.53 5.04
N ILE A 333 18.72 -12.20 4.36
CA ILE A 333 17.73 -13.18 3.87
C ILE A 333 17.69 -13.27 2.34
N ASP A 334 18.53 -12.51 1.65
CA ASP A 334 18.63 -12.55 0.20
C ASP A 334 19.68 -13.57 -0.26
N VAL A 335 19.79 -13.76 -1.58
CA VAL A 335 20.76 -14.69 -2.14
C VAL A 335 22.20 -14.14 -2.03
N PRO A 336 23.18 -14.95 -1.57
CA PRO A 336 24.53 -14.44 -1.27
C PRO A 336 25.25 -13.81 -2.47
N TRP A 337 25.00 -14.29 -3.69
CA TRP A 337 25.66 -13.78 -4.90
C TRP A 337 25.21 -12.38 -5.33
N ASN A 338 24.21 -11.80 -4.64
CA ASN A 338 23.85 -10.39 -4.82
C ASN A 338 24.82 -9.42 -4.11
N TYR A 339 25.73 -9.93 -3.26
CA TYR A 339 26.63 -9.14 -2.44
C TYR A 339 28.08 -9.63 -2.56
N ASN A 340 29.05 -8.71 -2.46
CA ASN A 340 30.47 -9.05 -2.42
C ASN A 340 30.92 -9.50 -1.02
N GLU A 341 32.20 -9.81 -0.83
CA GLU A 341 32.76 -10.23 0.46
C GLU A 341 32.62 -9.17 1.57
N GLN A 342 32.46 -7.90 1.20
CA GLN A 342 32.26 -6.78 2.12
C GLN A 342 30.77 -6.56 2.45
N GLY A 343 29.86 -7.33 1.84
CA GLY A 343 28.42 -7.18 1.99
C GLY A 343 27.81 -6.07 1.14
N ASP A 344 28.58 -5.48 0.21
CA ASP A 344 28.08 -4.44 -0.69
C ASP A 344 27.36 -5.07 -1.89
N PRO A 345 26.27 -4.45 -2.40
CA PRO A 345 25.58 -4.98 -3.56
C PRO A 345 26.44 -4.98 -4.83
N VAL A 346 26.38 -6.07 -5.60
CA VAL A 346 27.20 -6.22 -6.80
C VAL A 346 26.57 -5.53 -8.02
N THR A 347 25.24 -5.58 -8.13
CA THR A 347 24.50 -5.02 -9.28
C THR A 347 24.24 -3.53 -9.15
N ASP A 348 24.19 -2.82 -10.29
CA ASP A 348 23.92 -1.39 -10.31
C ASP A 348 22.48 -1.07 -9.88
N GLU A 349 21.54 -1.97 -10.13
CA GLU A 349 20.16 -1.85 -9.63
C GLU A 349 20.11 -1.81 -8.10
N LEU A 350 20.77 -2.74 -7.41
CA LEU A 350 20.77 -2.78 -5.95
C LEU A 350 21.54 -1.60 -5.34
N LYS A 351 22.64 -1.18 -5.97
CA LYS A 351 23.37 0.04 -5.57
C LYS A 351 22.50 1.28 -5.66
N HIS A 352 21.74 1.42 -6.76
CA HIS A 352 20.80 2.54 -6.91
C HIS A 352 19.68 2.49 -5.87
N GLN A 353 19.07 1.31 -5.62
CA GLN A 353 18.04 1.18 -4.59
C GLN A 353 18.54 1.56 -3.19
N LEU A 354 19.75 1.14 -2.82
CA LEU A 354 20.37 1.51 -1.55
C LEU A 354 20.65 3.03 -1.48
N ALA A 355 21.09 3.64 -2.59
CA ALA A 355 21.27 5.07 -2.68
C ALA A 355 19.94 5.84 -2.56
N ASP A 356 18.85 5.30 -3.12
CA ASP A 356 17.51 5.87 -2.98
C ASP A 356 17.01 5.80 -1.53
N GLN A 357 17.21 4.67 -0.84
CA GLN A 357 16.87 4.55 0.59
C GLN A 357 17.62 5.58 1.43
N LYS A 358 18.94 5.73 1.22
CA LYS A 358 19.74 6.76 1.90
C LYS A 358 19.23 8.18 1.61
N SER A 359 18.91 8.47 0.35
CA SER A 359 18.36 9.76 -0.06
C SER A 359 16.98 10.02 0.55
N TYR A 360 16.15 8.99 0.66
CA TYR A 360 14.84 9.06 1.29
C TYR A 360 14.93 9.35 2.79
N VAL A 361 15.83 8.68 3.51
CA VAL A 361 16.09 8.97 4.93
C VAL A 361 16.55 10.42 5.13
N ALA A 362 17.42 10.94 4.25
CA ALA A 362 17.83 12.33 4.27
C ALA A 362 16.66 13.29 4.02
N ALA A 363 15.79 12.99 3.05
CA ALA A 363 14.61 13.78 2.75
C ALA A 363 13.60 13.78 3.92
N VAL A 364 13.37 12.62 4.57
CA VAL A 364 12.54 12.54 5.78
C VAL A 364 13.11 13.44 6.87
N LYS A 365 14.42 13.36 7.12
CA LYS A 365 15.08 14.21 8.11
C LYS A 365 14.93 15.70 7.80
N GLU A 366 15.12 16.09 6.55
CA GLU A 366 14.95 17.48 6.12
C GLU A 366 13.53 18.00 6.39
N VAL A 367 12.52 17.18 6.08
CA VAL A 367 11.11 17.51 6.34
C VAL A 367 10.84 17.62 7.84
N GLU A 368 11.35 16.69 8.64
CA GLU A 368 11.26 16.70 10.10
C GLU A 368 11.87 17.97 10.70
N ASP A 369 13.08 18.35 10.25
CA ASP A 369 13.79 19.55 10.67
C ASP A 369 13.01 20.83 10.28
N CYS A 370 12.46 20.88 9.07
CA CYS A 370 11.66 22.02 8.60
C CYS A 370 10.32 22.16 9.33
N SER A 371 9.72 21.04 9.73
CA SER A 371 8.39 21.00 10.36
C SER A 371 8.46 21.09 11.88
N GLY A 372 9.65 20.94 12.48
CA GLY A 372 9.84 20.94 13.93
C GLY A 372 9.21 19.72 14.61
N THR A 373 9.02 18.60 13.91
CA THR A 373 8.31 17.41 14.40
C THR A 373 9.20 16.42 15.17
N GLY A 374 10.48 16.76 15.37
CA GLY A 374 11.49 15.85 15.94
C GLY A 374 12.04 14.88 14.90
N ASN A 375 12.91 13.94 15.30
CA ASN A 375 13.63 13.03 14.40
C ASN A 375 13.14 11.56 14.50
N LEU A 376 11.94 11.32 15.02
CA LEU A 376 11.50 9.96 15.37
C LEU A 376 11.47 9.02 14.16
N LEU A 377 10.99 9.50 13.00
CA LEU A 377 10.90 8.67 11.81
C LEU A 377 12.27 8.51 11.14
N SER A 378 13.05 9.59 10.99
CA SER A 378 14.38 9.45 10.38
C SER A 378 15.34 8.63 11.23
N ASP A 379 15.26 8.69 12.56
CA ASP A 379 16.08 7.86 13.44
C ASP A 379 15.64 6.39 13.37
N ALA A 380 14.33 6.11 13.32
CA ALA A 380 13.82 4.75 13.15
C ALA A 380 14.20 4.14 11.79
N LEU A 381 14.12 4.91 10.69
CA LEU A 381 14.53 4.47 9.36
C LEU A 381 16.05 4.23 9.25
N LYS A 382 16.87 4.90 10.07
CA LYS A 382 18.34 4.69 10.11
C LYS A 382 18.74 3.43 10.88
N ASP A 383 17.89 2.91 11.75
CA ASP A 383 18.14 1.65 12.46
C ASP A 383 17.97 0.48 11.48
N CYS A 384 19.04 0.19 10.73
CA CYS A 384 19.04 -0.84 9.70
C CYS A 384 18.64 -2.20 10.24
N ARG A 385 18.99 -2.52 11.49
CA ARG A 385 18.69 -3.80 12.12
C ARG A 385 17.19 -3.97 12.33
N ARG A 386 16.52 -2.97 12.91
CA ARG A 386 15.05 -2.99 13.11
C ARG A 386 14.29 -2.89 11.80
N GLN A 387 14.76 -2.04 10.90
CA GLN A 387 14.19 -1.86 9.57
C GLN A 387 14.20 -3.19 8.80
N GLN A 388 15.34 -3.87 8.74
CA GLN A 388 15.45 -5.17 8.07
C GLN A 388 14.58 -6.25 8.70
N LEU A 389 14.49 -6.29 10.04
CA LEU A 389 13.64 -7.24 10.75
C LEU A 389 12.16 -7.08 10.37
N VAL A 390 11.65 -5.84 10.34
CA VAL A 390 10.26 -5.55 10.00
C VAL A 390 9.97 -5.83 8.53
N THR A 391 10.87 -5.46 7.61
CA THR A 391 10.75 -5.86 6.21
C THR A 391 10.70 -7.38 6.09
N ALA A 392 11.53 -8.11 6.85
CA ALA A 392 11.51 -9.56 6.86
C ALA A 392 10.20 -10.14 7.40
N MET A 393 9.61 -9.59 8.45
CA MET A 393 8.28 -10.00 8.93
C MET A 393 7.22 -9.91 7.81
N ARG A 394 7.22 -8.81 7.03
CA ARG A 394 6.33 -8.66 5.87
C ARG A 394 6.64 -9.67 4.76
N LEU A 395 7.91 -9.89 4.45
CA LEU A 395 8.35 -10.84 3.42
C LEU A 395 8.06 -12.30 3.81
N TYR A 396 8.13 -12.62 5.10
CA TYR A 396 7.81 -13.94 5.65
C TYR A 396 6.35 -14.33 5.37
N GLN A 397 5.42 -13.42 5.63
CA GLN A 397 3.99 -13.60 5.35
C GLN A 397 3.72 -13.72 3.84
N ARG A 398 4.57 -13.13 2.99
CA ARG A 398 4.53 -13.27 1.52
C ARG A 398 5.26 -14.51 1.00
N GLY A 399 5.83 -15.33 1.88
CA GLY A 399 6.49 -16.58 1.51
C GLY A 399 7.86 -16.39 0.87
N LYS A 400 8.54 -15.26 1.09
CA LYS A 400 9.90 -15.05 0.57
C LYS A 400 10.84 -16.05 1.24
N VAL A 401 11.47 -16.90 0.45
CA VAL A 401 12.49 -17.86 0.89
C VAL A 401 13.77 -17.11 1.31
N GLY A 402 14.36 -17.46 2.45
CA GLY A 402 15.58 -16.83 2.96
C GLY A 402 16.01 -17.28 4.36
N TRP A 403 17.20 -16.86 4.80
CA TRP A 403 17.79 -17.21 6.10
C TRP A 403 17.36 -16.26 7.24
N TYR A 404 16.06 -16.24 7.55
CA TYR A 404 15.47 -15.44 8.64
C TYR A 404 16.17 -15.53 10.00
N SER A 405 16.79 -16.65 10.37
CA SER A 405 17.52 -16.76 11.65
C SER A 405 18.69 -15.78 11.74
N LYS A 406 19.34 -15.43 10.63
CA LYS A 406 20.48 -14.50 10.61
C LYS A 406 20.10 -13.08 11.04
N LEU A 407 18.84 -12.69 10.86
CA LEU A 407 18.33 -11.37 11.30
C LEU A 407 18.13 -11.29 12.81
N VAL A 408 17.96 -12.44 13.46
CA VAL A 408 17.68 -12.53 14.90
C VAL A 408 18.97 -12.47 15.70
N ASP A 409 20.05 -13.05 15.17
CA ASP A 409 21.37 -13.10 15.81
C ASP A 409 21.89 -11.69 16.16
N ASP A 410 21.50 -10.66 15.40
CA ASP A 410 21.87 -9.25 15.64
C ASP A 410 21.19 -8.62 16.89
N PHE A 411 20.25 -9.32 17.52
CA PHE A 411 19.50 -8.89 18.71
C PHE A 411 19.77 -9.74 19.96
N THR A 412 20.48 -10.86 19.81
CA THR A 412 20.93 -11.72 20.91
C THR A 412 22.26 -11.25 21.45
#